data_AF-W2T8U5-F1
#
_entry.id   AF-W2T8U5-F1
#
_cell.length_a   1.000
_cell.length_b   1.000
_cell.length_c   1.000
_cell.angle_alpha   90.00
_cell.angle_beta   90.00
_cell.angle_gamma   90.00
#
_symmetry.space_group_name_H-M   'P 1'
#
loop_
_entity.id
_entity.type
_entity.pdbx_description
1 polymer ?
#
loop_
_entity_poly.entity_id
_entity_poly.type
_entity_poly.pdbx_seq_one_letter_code
_entity_poly.pdbx_strand_id
1 'polypeptide(L)'
;MEPFSYDEYSSEIPELPSGKLLRLVLLSNWGDDTYVGLNAVEIFKDDGKRPDVAKISSNATHSIGDVESIFVESFTCTDQGKMWRAELQTDRPLIVEITFTDTIRIAMLRFWNYSESRVHAQMGVRNLRAELDDIIVFEGEVDCAFADHESEPMGETVLFTVDESILEAIAENDVCLIPDFVQSPTLDVTEFALGLTPQRPVTRETSTSTHVNERPISATLPDIEDDDTSGKVKILHLELCENWGAPGSIGLCGLELLGQKQNVIDSTTLIITTSTQSDAQRLLNGKNLTRSPDDMWLIPFDPKQHPTITINFQKPTTLSGISFWNYNASPEMSYAGVRLLHIFINGRLAASNVLLRKAPGFVFFDFVQDISIERPPNIRPLMRPNTRSIYGFIFQLQLLSSWGDEFYIGLNGVELYDTRGEKINVGPQNLAAFPESVNILPSVENDPRTSMNLINGCNDTEKAELMWLTPMLPNRCARVFFVFDVPIAVSAVVIYNYRKTPARGVRHISVSADDLIVYSGDVPASSAEKTGILEIDFREM
;
A
#
# COMPACT_ATOMS: atom_id res chain seq x y z
N MET A 1 -41.45 -46.03 -6.17
CA MET A 1 -40.12 -45.40 -6.33
C MET A 1 -40.34 -43.94 -6.08
N GLU A 2 -40.09 -43.50 -4.86
CA GLU A 2 -40.01 -42.08 -4.55
C GLU A 2 -38.75 -41.50 -5.22
N PRO A 3 -38.81 -40.30 -5.79
CA PRO A 3 -37.62 -39.63 -6.31
C PRO A 3 -36.76 -39.18 -5.12
N PHE A 4 -35.47 -39.51 -5.19
CA PHE A 4 -34.46 -39.02 -4.24
C PHE A 4 -34.55 -37.49 -4.13
N SER A 5 -34.78 -36.99 -2.92
CA SER A 5 -34.60 -35.57 -2.60
C SER A 5 -33.12 -35.24 -2.79
N TYR A 6 -32.85 -34.18 -3.55
CA TYR A 6 -31.63 -33.42 -3.35
C TYR A 6 -31.77 -32.78 -1.98
N ASP A 7 -31.14 -33.35 -0.96
CA ASP A 7 -30.96 -32.65 0.29
C ASP A 7 -30.03 -31.47 0.00
N GLU A 8 -30.56 -30.26 0.19
CA GLU A 8 -29.80 -29.01 0.24
C GLU A 8 -28.78 -29.11 1.39
N TYR A 9 -27.59 -29.62 1.09
CA TYR A 9 -26.44 -29.45 1.98
C TYR A 9 -26.04 -27.97 1.94
N SER A 10 -26.16 -27.29 3.07
CA SER A 10 -25.65 -25.93 3.23
C SER A 10 -24.14 -25.95 2.98
N SER A 11 -23.69 -25.25 1.94
CA SER A 11 -22.27 -25.06 1.58
C SER A 11 -21.55 -24.12 2.57
N GLU A 12 -21.70 -24.34 3.88
CA GLU A 12 -21.01 -23.58 4.90
C GLU A 12 -19.74 -24.32 5.31
N ILE A 13 -18.60 -23.63 5.23
CA ILE A 13 -17.32 -24.15 5.72
C ILE A 13 -17.46 -24.34 7.24
N PRO A 14 -17.24 -25.55 7.78
CA PRO A 14 -17.42 -25.82 9.20
C PRO A 14 -16.36 -25.10 10.05
N GLU A 15 -16.72 -24.66 11.25
CA GLU A 15 -15.74 -24.03 12.16
C GLU A 15 -14.89 -25.11 12.86
N LEU A 16 -13.57 -25.02 12.71
CA LEU A 16 -12.55 -25.89 13.33
C LEU A 16 -12.90 -27.40 13.31
N PRO A 17 -13.13 -28.01 12.13
CA PRO A 17 -13.51 -29.42 12.04
C PRO A 17 -12.43 -30.32 12.65
N SER A 18 -12.86 -31.36 13.36
CA SER A 18 -11.99 -32.26 14.10
C SER A 18 -12.01 -33.67 13.54
N GLY A 19 -10.83 -34.28 13.36
CA GLY A 19 -10.74 -35.65 12.88
C GLY A 19 -9.30 -36.15 12.74
N LYS A 20 -9.15 -37.38 12.22
CA LYS A 20 -7.86 -38.08 12.15
C LYS A 20 -7.43 -38.45 10.72
N LEU A 21 -8.37 -38.58 9.79
CA LEU A 21 -8.12 -38.94 8.39
C LEU A 21 -8.66 -37.85 7.47
N LEU A 22 -7.76 -37.15 6.77
CA LEU A 22 -8.12 -36.21 5.72
C LEU A 22 -8.02 -36.92 4.35
N ARG A 23 -9.10 -36.91 3.58
CA ARG A 23 -9.12 -37.38 2.18
C ARG A 23 -9.29 -36.21 1.24
N LEU A 24 -8.40 -36.10 0.26
CA LEU A 24 -8.48 -35.16 -0.85
C LEU A 24 -8.92 -35.93 -2.09
N VAL A 25 -10.15 -35.70 -2.51
CA VAL A 25 -10.76 -36.30 -3.71
C VAL A 25 -10.56 -35.33 -4.86
N LEU A 26 -9.73 -35.71 -5.83
CA LEU A 26 -9.38 -34.90 -6.99
C LEU A 26 -10.41 -35.15 -8.09
N LEU A 27 -11.33 -34.20 -8.30
CA LEU A 27 -12.51 -34.39 -9.14
C LEU A 27 -12.25 -34.05 -10.61
N SER A 28 -11.41 -33.04 -10.88
CA SER A 28 -10.97 -32.68 -12.24
C SER A 28 -9.66 -31.91 -12.23
N ASN A 29 -9.09 -31.67 -13.42
CA ASN A 29 -7.93 -30.82 -13.64
C ASN A 29 -8.25 -29.64 -14.59
N TRP A 30 -7.24 -28.84 -14.93
CA TRP A 30 -7.36 -27.64 -15.77
C TRP A 30 -7.34 -27.91 -17.29
N GLY A 31 -7.28 -29.17 -17.72
CA GLY A 31 -7.42 -29.55 -19.13
C GLY A 31 -6.38 -30.52 -19.69
N ASP A 32 -5.58 -31.18 -18.84
CA ASP A 32 -4.70 -32.26 -19.28
C ASP A 32 -5.44 -33.60 -19.38
N ASP A 33 -5.27 -34.32 -20.48
CA ASP A 33 -6.00 -35.59 -20.70
C ASP A 33 -5.34 -36.81 -20.04
N THR A 34 -4.14 -36.65 -19.47
CA THR A 34 -3.30 -37.76 -19.02
C THR A 34 -3.03 -37.73 -17.52
N TYR A 35 -2.77 -36.57 -16.94
CA TYR A 35 -2.30 -36.44 -15.56
C TYR A 35 -3.10 -35.44 -14.73
N VAL A 36 -3.18 -35.71 -13.43
CA VAL A 36 -3.57 -34.73 -12.41
C VAL A 36 -2.51 -34.69 -11.31
N GLY A 37 -2.15 -33.50 -10.86
CA GLY A 37 -1.08 -33.31 -9.89
C GLY A 37 -1.34 -32.16 -8.92
N LEU A 38 -0.65 -32.25 -7.79
CA LEU A 38 -0.57 -31.21 -6.76
C LEU A 38 0.91 -31.03 -6.42
N ASN A 39 1.29 -29.79 -6.13
CA ASN A 39 2.63 -29.49 -5.66
C ASN A 39 2.74 -29.73 -4.16
N ALA A 40 1.86 -29.10 -3.37
CA ALA A 40 1.84 -29.24 -1.92
C ALA A 40 0.44 -28.98 -1.32
N VAL A 41 0.24 -29.45 -0.10
CA VAL A 41 -0.93 -29.19 0.74
C VAL A 41 -0.45 -28.83 2.14
N GLU A 42 -0.78 -27.62 2.58
CA GLU A 42 -0.45 -27.16 3.93
C GLU A 42 -1.67 -27.29 4.85
N ILE A 43 -1.41 -27.71 6.08
CA ILE A 43 -2.43 -27.96 7.08
C ILE A 43 -1.97 -27.31 8.39
N PHE A 44 -2.79 -26.41 8.93
CA PHE A 44 -2.54 -25.78 10.22
C PHE A 44 -3.65 -26.15 11.20
N LYS A 45 -3.22 -26.43 12.44
CA LYS A 45 -4.12 -26.70 13.55
C LYS A 45 -4.60 -25.39 14.20
N ASP A 46 -5.55 -25.53 15.12
CA ASP A 46 -6.05 -24.51 16.02
C ASP A 46 -5.00 -23.89 16.96
N ASP A 47 -3.82 -24.50 17.11
CA ASP A 47 -2.69 -23.95 17.85
C ASP A 47 -1.65 -23.23 16.95
N GLY A 48 -1.98 -23.04 15.67
CA GLY A 48 -1.11 -22.42 14.67
C GLY A 48 0.00 -23.32 14.15
N LYS A 49 0.15 -24.57 14.61
CA LYS A 49 1.24 -25.47 14.20
C LYS A 49 0.78 -26.49 13.15
N ARG A 50 1.75 -27.06 12.43
CA ARG A 50 1.51 -28.20 11.53
C ARG A 50 1.20 -29.48 12.32
N PRO A 51 0.33 -30.38 11.82
CA PRO A 51 0.05 -31.66 12.45
C PRO A 51 1.13 -32.71 12.14
N ASP A 52 1.34 -33.64 13.07
CA ASP A 52 2.18 -34.82 12.83
C ASP A 52 1.44 -35.85 11.98
N VAL A 53 1.99 -36.16 10.80
CA VAL A 53 1.40 -37.12 9.86
C VAL A 53 1.95 -38.52 10.11
N ALA A 54 1.05 -39.47 10.35
CA ALA A 54 1.39 -40.88 10.53
C ALA A 54 1.57 -41.60 9.19
N LYS A 55 0.79 -41.23 8.16
CA LYS A 55 0.85 -41.86 6.83
C LYS A 55 0.22 -40.98 5.76
N ILE A 56 0.80 -40.99 4.56
CA ILE A 56 0.19 -40.48 3.33
C ILE A 56 0.09 -41.63 2.33
N SER A 57 -1.03 -41.73 1.62
CA SER A 57 -1.19 -42.70 0.51
C SER A 57 -2.11 -42.18 -0.57
N SER A 58 -1.95 -42.69 -1.79
CA SER A 58 -2.87 -42.45 -2.90
C SER A 58 -3.43 -43.76 -3.45
N ASN A 59 -4.65 -43.72 -4.01
CA ASN A 59 -5.23 -44.83 -4.75
C ASN A 59 -4.77 -44.92 -6.22
N ALA A 60 -3.85 -44.05 -6.66
CA ALA A 60 -3.31 -44.01 -8.02
C ALA A 60 -2.63 -45.33 -8.41
N THR A 61 -2.93 -45.82 -9.62
CA THR A 61 -2.28 -47.03 -10.19
C THR A 61 -0.87 -46.71 -10.68
N HIS A 62 -0.68 -45.52 -11.24
CA HIS A 62 0.61 -45.03 -11.71
C HIS A 62 0.78 -43.56 -11.28
N SER A 63 1.90 -43.25 -10.63
CA SER A 63 2.25 -41.90 -10.20
C SER A 63 3.72 -41.60 -10.46
N ILE A 64 4.02 -40.32 -10.64
CA ILE A 64 5.36 -39.74 -10.77
C ILE A 64 5.56 -38.80 -9.59
N GLY A 65 6.70 -38.93 -8.91
CA GLY A 65 6.96 -38.28 -7.62
C GLY A 65 6.41 -39.08 -6.45
N ASP A 66 6.95 -38.83 -5.26
CA ASP A 66 6.48 -39.46 -4.03
C ASP A 66 5.20 -38.76 -3.54
N VAL A 67 4.17 -39.52 -3.15
CA VAL A 67 2.96 -38.91 -2.58
C VAL A 67 3.25 -38.21 -1.26
N GLU A 68 4.30 -38.61 -0.55
CA GLU A 68 4.73 -37.92 0.66
C GLU A 68 5.24 -36.50 0.37
N SER A 69 5.67 -36.22 -0.87
CA SER A 69 6.18 -34.90 -1.26
C SER A 69 5.14 -33.78 -1.17
N ILE A 70 3.84 -34.11 -1.27
CA ILE A 70 2.76 -33.12 -1.16
C ILE A 70 2.71 -32.46 0.23
N PHE A 71 3.29 -33.08 1.25
CA PHE A 71 3.30 -32.55 2.61
C PHE A 71 4.64 -31.86 2.95
N VAL A 72 5.59 -31.80 2.01
CA VAL A 72 6.94 -31.24 2.20
C VAL A 72 6.95 -29.74 1.91
N GLU A 73 7.77 -28.99 2.67
CA GLU A 73 7.94 -27.52 2.68
C GLU A 73 8.51 -26.90 1.37
N SER A 74 8.43 -27.58 0.23
CA SER A 74 9.00 -27.11 -1.05
C SER A 74 7.91 -26.70 -2.05
N PHE A 75 7.09 -25.73 -1.65
CA PHE A 75 5.91 -25.24 -2.39
C PHE A 75 6.23 -24.36 -3.63
N THR A 76 7.50 -24.00 -3.84
CA THR A 76 8.00 -23.31 -5.06
C THR A 76 8.83 -24.22 -5.97
N CYS A 77 8.90 -25.52 -5.67
CA CYS A 77 9.71 -26.46 -6.42
C CYS A 77 9.10 -26.77 -7.79
N THR A 78 9.87 -26.58 -8.86
CA THR A 78 9.48 -26.99 -10.23
C THR A 78 10.15 -28.30 -10.65
N ASP A 79 10.79 -29.02 -9.72
CA ASP A 79 11.47 -30.29 -9.98
C ASP A 79 10.47 -31.44 -10.09
N GLN A 80 10.38 -32.05 -11.26
CA GLN A 80 9.48 -33.16 -11.56
C GLN A 80 9.62 -34.34 -10.58
N GLY A 81 10.79 -34.54 -9.97
CA GLY A 81 11.03 -35.61 -9.00
C GLY A 81 10.54 -35.32 -7.58
N LYS A 82 10.17 -34.06 -7.31
CA LYS A 82 9.73 -33.56 -5.99
C LYS A 82 8.27 -33.10 -5.95
N MET A 83 7.60 -33.07 -7.10
CA MET A 83 6.16 -32.83 -7.21
C MET A 83 5.43 -34.15 -7.43
N TRP A 84 4.17 -34.23 -6.97
CA TRP A 84 3.37 -35.42 -7.17
C TRP A 84 2.34 -35.24 -8.30
N ARG A 85 2.33 -36.20 -9.23
CA ARG A 85 1.25 -36.35 -10.22
C ARG A 85 0.88 -37.81 -10.42
N ALA A 86 -0.38 -38.05 -10.75
CA ALA A 86 -0.93 -39.37 -11.02
C ALA A 86 -1.62 -39.39 -12.38
N GLU A 87 -1.57 -40.55 -13.04
CA GLU A 87 -2.31 -40.78 -14.28
C GLU A 87 -3.82 -40.79 -13.99
N LEU A 88 -4.59 -40.05 -14.78
CA LEU A 88 -6.04 -39.93 -14.64
C LEU A 88 -6.71 -41.31 -14.76
N GLN A 89 -7.74 -41.53 -13.95
CA GLN A 89 -8.52 -42.76 -13.97
C GLN A 89 -9.95 -42.44 -14.40
N THR A 90 -10.35 -43.00 -15.54
CA THR A 90 -11.65 -42.70 -16.15
C THR A 90 -12.84 -43.31 -15.41
N ASP A 91 -12.60 -44.28 -14.52
CA ASP A 91 -13.62 -45.07 -13.84
C ASP A 91 -13.78 -44.73 -12.35
N ARG A 92 -12.86 -43.96 -11.76
CA ARG A 92 -12.91 -43.58 -10.33
C ARG A 92 -12.12 -42.30 -10.06
N PRO A 93 -12.50 -41.51 -9.03
CA PRO A 93 -11.72 -40.35 -8.62
C PRO A 93 -10.39 -40.77 -8.00
N LEU A 94 -9.36 -39.94 -8.21
CA LEU A 94 -8.09 -40.06 -7.52
C LEU A 94 -8.23 -39.48 -6.11
N ILE A 95 -7.74 -40.23 -5.13
CA ILE A 95 -7.86 -39.90 -3.72
C ILE A 95 -6.45 -39.91 -3.12
N VAL A 96 -6.16 -38.87 -2.36
CA VAL A 96 -5.00 -38.80 -1.48
C VAL A 96 -5.48 -38.80 -0.04
N GLU A 97 -4.98 -39.74 0.75
CA GLU A 97 -5.33 -39.94 2.15
C GLU A 97 -4.15 -39.53 3.04
N ILE A 98 -4.41 -38.63 3.99
CA ILE A 98 -3.45 -38.16 5.00
C ILE A 98 -4.00 -38.57 6.37
N THR A 99 -3.30 -39.48 7.05
CA THR A 99 -3.66 -39.96 8.39
C THR A 99 -2.78 -39.25 9.41
N PHE A 100 -3.38 -38.53 10.35
CA PHE A 100 -2.67 -37.85 11.44
C PHE A 100 -2.36 -38.80 12.60
N THR A 101 -1.33 -38.50 13.38
CA THR A 101 -0.95 -39.27 14.57
C THR A 101 -2.05 -39.21 15.63
N ASP A 102 -2.59 -38.02 15.86
CA ASP A 102 -3.64 -37.71 16.80
C ASP A 102 -4.86 -37.10 16.09
N THR A 103 -6.01 -37.05 16.78
CA THR A 103 -7.15 -36.27 16.30
C THR A 103 -6.79 -34.78 16.39
N ILE A 104 -6.91 -34.07 15.27
CA ILE A 104 -6.59 -32.64 15.17
C ILE A 104 -7.84 -31.81 14.91
N ARG A 105 -7.80 -30.52 15.25
CA ARG A 105 -8.75 -29.51 14.77
C ARG A 105 -8.07 -28.72 13.65
N ILE A 106 -8.66 -28.69 12.47
CA ILE A 106 -8.08 -27.98 11.31
C ILE A 106 -8.51 -26.53 11.35
N ALA A 107 -7.56 -25.60 11.33
CA ALA A 107 -7.82 -24.16 11.27
C ALA A 107 -7.63 -23.58 9.86
N MET A 108 -6.70 -24.14 9.07
CA MET A 108 -6.45 -23.72 7.69
C MET A 108 -5.98 -24.89 6.84
N LEU A 109 -6.49 -24.96 5.60
CA LEU A 109 -5.93 -25.76 4.52
C LEU A 109 -5.44 -24.82 3.41
N ARG A 110 -4.28 -25.10 2.83
CA ARG A 110 -3.80 -24.39 1.64
C ARG A 110 -3.33 -25.35 0.57
N PHE A 111 -3.81 -25.17 -0.65
CA PHE A 111 -3.50 -26.02 -1.79
C PHE A 111 -2.55 -25.32 -2.75
N TRP A 112 -1.42 -25.97 -3.05
CA TRP A 112 -0.44 -25.52 -4.03
C TRP A 112 -0.56 -26.38 -5.28
N ASN A 113 -0.98 -25.77 -6.38
CA ASN A 113 -1.29 -26.49 -7.59
C ASN A 113 -0.04 -26.85 -8.41
N TYR A 114 -0.15 -27.79 -9.36
CA TYR A 114 0.98 -28.30 -10.13
C TYR A 114 1.65 -27.21 -10.97
N SER A 115 2.93 -26.91 -10.67
CA SER A 115 3.63 -25.69 -11.12
C SER A 115 4.90 -25.96 -11.93
N GLU A 116 5.03 -27.14 -12.54
CA GLU A 116 6.24 -27.52 -13.30
C GLU A 116 6.59 -26.51 -14.41
N SER A 117 5.59 -26.09 -15.19
CA SER A 117 5.72 -25.04 -16.21
C SER A 117 4.34 -24.53 -16.62
N ARG A 118 4.27 -23.39 -17.31
CA ARG A 118 2.99 -22.83 -17.80
C ARG A 118 2.18 -23.79 -18.67
N VAL A 119 2.84 -24.69 -19.42
CA VAL A 119 2.16 -25.69 -20.25
C VAL A 119 1.70 -26.90 -19.44
N HIS A 120 2.41 -27.26 -18.37
CA HIS A 120 2.05 -28.38 -17.49
C HIS A 120 1.08 -27.98 -16.37
N ALA A 121 0.78 -26.69 -16.22
CA ALA A 121 -0.20 -26.16 -15.29
C ALA A 121 -1.62 -26.73 -15.49
N GLN A 122 -1.92 -27.18 -16.71
CA GLN A 122 -3.18 -27.86 -17.05
C GLN A 122 -3.35 -29.20 -16.33
N MET A 123 -2.24 -29.80 -15.88
CA MET A 123 -2.25 -31.00 -15.02
C MET A 123 -2.68 -30.68 -13.58
N GLY A 124 -2.75 -29.41 -13.19
CA GLY A 124 -3.16 -29.01 -11.86
C GLY A 124 -4.61 -29.37 -11.55
N VAL A 125 -4.91 -29.68 -10.30
CA VAL A 125 -6.28 -29.93 -9.82
C VAL A 125 -7.15 -28.69 -10.01
N ARG A 126 -8.36 -28.87 -10.52
CA ARG A 126 -9.34 -27.81 -10.71
C ARG A 126 -10.47 -27.92 -9.70
N ASN A 127 -11.20 -29.03 -9.66
CA ASN A 127 -12.22 -29.25 -8.62
C ASN A 127 -11.70 -30.25 -7.59
N LEU A 128 -11.81 -29.90 -6.31
CA LEU A 128 -11.33 -30.70 -5.19
C LEU A 128 -12.39 -30.79 -4.09
N ARG A 129 -12.52 -31.98 -3.50
CA ARG A 129 -13.31 -32.20 -2.29
C ARG A 129 -12.42 -32.71 -1.17
N ALA A 130 -12.45 -32.05 -0.02
CA ALA A 130 -11.75 -32.44 1.20
C ALA A 130 -12.75 -33.04 2.20
N GLU A 131 -12.45 -34.25 2.69
CA GLU A 131 -13.24 -34.97 3.69
C GLU A 131 -12.40 -35.25 4.93
N LEU A 132 -12.90 -34.90 6.12
CA LEU A 132 -12.27 -35.23 7.39
C LEU A 132 -13.13 -36.28 8.11
N ASP A 133 -12.59 -37.48 8.32
CA ASP A 133 -13.29 -38.64 8.90
C ASP A 133 -14.68 -38.87 8.26
N ASP A 134 -14.70 -38.95 6.92
CA ASP A 134 -15.91 -39.14 6.09
C ASP A 134 -16.89 -37.94 6.06
N ILE A 135 -16.55 -36.81 6.67
CA ILE A 135 -17.35 -35.58 6.64
C ILE A 135 -16.73 -34.60 5.64
N ILE A 136 -17.51 -34.13 4.67
CA ILE A 136 -17.06 -33.11 3.73
C ILE A 136 -16.85 -31.79 4.48
N VAL A 137 -15.62 -31.28 4.46
CA VAL A 137 -15.25 -29.99 5.08
C VAL A 137 -15.05 -28.89 4.05
N PHE A 138 -14.73 -29.23 2.80
CA PHE A 138 -14.58 -28.29 1.70
C PHE A 138 -14.87 -28.99 0.37
N GLU A 139 -15.58 -28.32 -0.54
CA GLU A 139 -15.75 -28.73 -1.93
C GLU A 139 -15.77 -27.47 -2.80
N GLY A 140 -14.81 -27.34 -3.71
CA GLY A 140 -14.63 -26.11 -4.47
C GLY A 140 -13.63 -26.22 -5.60
N GLU A 141 -13.48 -25.11 -6.33
CA GLU A 141 -12.50 -24.94 -7.40
C GLU A 141 -11.16 -24.43 -6.80
N VAL A 142 -10.03 -24.87 -7.35
CA VAL A 142 -8.66 -24.50 -6.96
C VAL A 142 -7.97 -23.87 -8.15
N ASP A 143 -7.41 -22.67 -7.97
CA ASP A 143 -6.78 -21.91 -9.04
C ASP A 143 -5.58 -22.62 -9.67
N CYS A 144 -5.37 -22.36 -10.96
CA CYS A 144 -4.23 -22.89 -11.70
C CYS A 144 -2.92 -22.24 -11.21
N ALA A 145 -1.81 -22.98 -11.14
CA ALA A 145 -0.54 -22.50 -10.58
C ALA A 145 0.08 -21.25 -11.26
N PHE A 146 -0.43 -20.87 -12.44
CA PHE A 146 -0.03 -19.67 -13.19
C PHE A 146 -1.25 -18.82 -13.61
N ALA A 147 -2.35 -18.89 -12.87
CA ALA A 147 -3.44 -17.94 -13.02
C ALA A 147 -2.93 -16.50 -12.83
N ASP A 148 -3.55 -15.53 -13.50
CA ASP A 148 -3.16 -14.11 -13.54
C ASP A 148 -3.31 -13.44 -12.15
N HIS A 149 -2.43 -13.79 -11.20
CA HIS A 149 -2.34 -13.14 -9.90
C HIS A 149 -1.19 -12.12 -9.90
N GLU A 150 -1.48 -10.90 -9.43
CA GLU A 150 -0.54 -9.78 -9.33
C GLU A 150 0.51 -9.94 -8.19
N SER A 151 0.52 -11.10 -7.50
CA SER A 151 1.44 -11.49 -6.42
C SER A 151 2.10 -12.84 -6.68
N GLU A 152 3.14 -13.20 -5.91
CA GLU A 152 3.62 -14.60 -5.88
C GLU A 152 2.43 -15.54 -5.60
N PRO A 153 2.38 -16.75 -6.19
CA PRO A 153 1.28 -17.68 -5.92
C PRO A 153 1.27 -17.94 -4.41
N MET A 154 0.12 -17.72 -3.75
CA MET A 154 -0.04 -17.90 -2.30
C MET A 154 -0.78 -19.20 -1.95
N GLY A 155 -1.05 -20.05 -2.96
CA GLY A 155 -1.90 -21.23 -2.83
C GLY A 155 -3.37 -20.89 -2.54
N GLU A 156 -4.28 -21.79 -2.90
CA GLU A 156 -5.70 -21.64 -2.60
C GLU A 156 -5.93 -21.91 -1.11
N THR A 157 -6.37 -20.92 -0.34
CA THR A 157 -6.47 -21.00 1.13
C THR A 157 -7.92 -21.13 1.58
N VAL A 158 -8.22 -22.17 2.35
CA VAL A 158 -9.50 -22.40 3.01
C VAL A 158 -9.33 -22.21 4.52
N LEU A 159 -9.99 -21.20 5.07
CA LEU A 159 -9.99 -20.90 6.51
C LEU A 159 -11.20 -21.51 7.19
N PHE A 160 -10.96 -22.22 8.30
CA PHE A 160 -11.98 -22.84 9.16
C PHE A 160 -12.15 -22.09 10.47
N THR A 161 -11.60 -20.87 10.58
CA THR A 161 -11.68 -20.02 11.77
C THR A 161 -11.65 -18.54 11.39
N VAL A 162 -12.25 -17.72 12.25
CA VAL A 162 -12.15 -16.25 12.23
C VAL A 162 -11.55 -15.71 13.54
N ASP A 163 -11.04 -16.60 14.42
CA ASP A 163 -10.44 -16.23 15.70
C ASP A 163 -9.05 -15.63 15.47
N GLU A 164 -8.89 -14.36 15.84
CA GLU A 164 -7.64 -13.60 15.66
C GLU A 164 -6.43 -14.28 16.33
N SER A 165 -6.63 -14.93 17.48
CA SER A 165 -5.52 -15.60 18.18
C SER A 165 -5.01 -16.83 17.44
N ILE A 166 -5.89 -17.55 16.75
CA ILE A 166 -5.53 -18.70 15.93
C ILE A 166 -4.86 -18.21 14.64
N LEU A 167 -5.38 -17.14 14.03
CA LEU A 167 -4.82 -16.55 12.81
C LEU A 167 -3.41 -15.97 13.05
N GLU A 168 -3.18 -15.31 14.18
CA GLU A 168 -1.85 -14.86 14.61
C GLU A 168 -0.90 -16.04 14.84
N ALA A 169 -1.36 -17.08 15.53
CA ALA A 169 -0.55 -18.28 15.76
C ALA A 169 -0.19 -19.00 14.45
N ILE A 170 -1.10 -19.03 13.46
CA ILE A 170 -0.80 -19.52 12.10
C ILE A 170 0.26 -18.64 11.46
N ALA A 171 0.10 -17.31 11.50
CA ALA A 171 1.04 -16.37 10.88
C ALA A 171 2.47 -16.49 11.44
N GLU A 172 2.63 -16.76 12.73
CA GLU A 172 3.94 -17.00 13.37
C GLU A 172 4.64 -18.29 12.91
N ASN A 173 3.89 -19.28 12.41
CA ASN A 173 4.40 -20.61 12.04
C ASN A 173 4.31 -20.90 10.53
N ASP A 174 3.71 -20.00 9.75
CA ASP A 174 3.54 -20.15 8.32
C ASP A 174 4.81 -19.74 7.57
N VAL A 175 5.57 -20.72 7.10
CA VAL A 175 6.81 -20.53 6.33
C VAL A 175 6.56 -19.76 5.02
N CYS A 176 5.34 -19.75 4.47
CA CYS A 176 5.00 -18.89 3.32
C CYS A 176 4.89 -17.40 3.70
N LEU A 177 4.65 -17.10 4.99
CA LEU A 177 4.69 -15.77 5.58
C LEU A 177 6.04 -15.44 6.23
N ILE A 178 6.94 -16.42 6.37
CA ILE A 178 8.30 -16.28 6.90
C ILE A 178 9.30 -16.40 5.74
N PRO A 179 9.80 -15.29 5.17
CA PRO A 179 10.79 -15.36 4.10
C PRO A 179 12.07 -16.05 4.60
N ASP A 180 12.65 -16.91 3.76
CA ASP A 180 14.01 -17.47 3.87
C ASP A 180 15.09 -16.37 3.80
N PHE A 181 15.08 -15.47 4.79
CA PHE A 181 16.06 -14.38 4.93
C PHE A 181 16.40 -14.04 6.39
N VAL A 182 16.27 -14.98 7.32
CA VAL A 182 16.71 -14.77 8.71
C VAL A 182 17.95 -15.61 9.05
N GLN A 183 19.06 -15.30 8.38
CA GLN A 183 20.38 -15.29 9.02
C GLN A 183 21.12 -13.95 8.86
N SER A 184 20.39 -12.89 8.47
CA SER A 184 20.88 -11.52 8.58
C SER A 184 20.05 -10.83 9.66
N PRO A 185 20.66 -10.10 10.61
CA PRO A 185 19.89 -9.37 11.60
C PRO A 185 18.96 -8.39 10.87
N THR A 186 17.69 -8.43 11.24
CA THR A 186 16.66 -7.40 11.05
C THR A 186 17.17 -6.12 10.38
N LEU A 187 17.04 -6.03 9.06
CA LEU A 187 16.87 -4.74 8.40
C LEU A 187 15.37 -4.55 8.28
N ASP A 188 14.82 -3.81 9.24
CA ASP A 188 13.45 -3.37 9.23
C ASP A 188 13.17 -2.70 7.87
N VAL A 189 12.06 -3.04 7.22
CA VAL A 189 11.62 -2.40 5.96
C VAL A 189 11.49 -0.89 6.17
N THR A 190 11.22 -0.45 7.40
CA THR A 190 11.28 0.95 7.78
C THR A 190 12.70 1.52 7.70
N GLU A 191 13.73 0.80 8.14
CA GLU A 191 15.13 1.25 8.14
C GLU A 191 15.72 1.31 6.71
N PHE A 192 15.42 0.32 5.86
CA PHE A 192 15.81 0.35 4.44
C PHE A 192 15.05 1.44 3.67
N ALA A 193 13.76 1.65 3.96
CA ALA A 193 13.01 2.74 3.33
C ALA A 193 13.54 4.09 3.80
N LEU A 194 13.70 4.34 5.11
CA LEU A 194 14.18 5.62 5.67
C LEU A 194 15.53 6.07 5.09
N GLY A 195 16.46 5.13 4.85
CA GLY A 195 17.75 5.43 4.23
C GLY A 195 17.68 5.76 2.74
N LEU A 196 16.57 5.40 2.09
CA LEU A 196 16.35 5.53 0.64
C LEU A 196 15.17 6.44 0.30
N THR A 197 14.47 6.97 1.30
CA THR A 197 13.35 7.88 1.14
C THR A 197 13.89 9.20 0.59
N PRO A 198 13.52 9.59 -0.63
CA PRO A 198 13.87 10.91 -1.12
C PRO A 198 13.18 11.97 -0.26
N GLN A 199 13.98 12.93 0.20
CA GLN A 199 13.45 14.13 0.85
C GLN A 199 12.59 14.88 -0.16
N ARG A 200 11.29 14.99 0.12
CA ARG A 200 10.40 15.81 -0.69
C ARG A 200 10.81 17.27 -0.52
N PRO A 201 10.96 18.06 -1.60
CA PRO A 201 11.14 19.50 -1.47
C PRO A 201 9.96 20.07 -0.67
N VAL A 202 10.25 20.79 0.40
CA VAL A 202 9.23 21.52 1.18
C VAL A 202 8.35 22.32 0.20
N THR A 203 7.03 22.39 0.44
CA THR A 203 6.03 23.10 -0.37
C THR A 203 6.27 24.62 -0.37
N ARG A 204 7.43 25.05 -0.88
CA ARG A 204 7.90 26.43 -0.95
C ARG A 204 7.58 26.98 -2.32
N GLU A 205 6.30 27.20 -2.58
CA GLU A 205 5.92 28.05 -3.70
C GLU A 205 6.26 29.50 -3.37
N THR A 206 7.32 29.99 -4.01
CA THR A 206 7.53 31.44 -4.16
C THR A 206 6.45 31.91 -5.11
N SER A 207 5.47 32.66 -4.60
CA SER A 207 4.50 33.32 -5.44
C SER A 207 5.24 34.21 -6.43
N THR A 208 5.35 33.79 -7.70
CA THR A 208 5.79 34.64 -8.80
C THR A 208 4.69 35.66 -9.04
N SER A 209 4.63 36.65 -8.17
CA SER A 209 3.92 37.88 -8.43
C SER A 209 4.66 38.61 -9.54
N THR A 210 3.94 38.79 -10.64
CA THR A 210 4.31 39.60 -11.79
C THR A 210 4.85 40.95 -11.34
N HIS A 211 6.06 41.28 -11.81
CA HIS A 211 6.72 42.56 -11.62
C HIS A 211 5.78 43.74 -11.91
N VAL A 212 5.49 44.53 -10.88
CA VAL A 212 5.16 45.95 -11.05
C VAL A 212 6.23 46.75 -10.31
N ASN A 213 6.99 47.52 -11.09
CA ASN A 213 8.07 48.40 -10.65
C ASN A 213 7.56 49.44 -9.65
N GLU A 214 8.08 49.45 -8.42
CA GLU A 214 8.20 50.69 -7.64
C GLU A 214 9.56 50.79 -6.93
N ARG A 215 10.07 52.02 -6.90
CA ARG A 215 11.47 52.44 -6.67
C ARG A 215 11.90 52.40 -5.19
N PRO A 216 13.20 52.35 -4.88
CA PRO A 216 13.68 52.36 -3.50
C PRO A 216 13.71 53.79 -2.95
N ILE A 217 13.19 54.00 -1.75
CA ILE A 217 13.54 55.18 -0.94
C ILE A 217 13.99 54.70 0.44
N SER A 218 15.24 55.06 0.73
CA SER A 218 15.91 54.97 2.02
C SER A 218 15.37 56.04 2.98
N ALA A 219 15.09 55.68 4.23
CA ALA A 219 15.34 56.50 5.42
C ALA A 219 15.02 55.72 6.71
N THR A 220 16.01 55.64 7.60
CA THR A 220 15.92 55.17 8.98
C THR A 220 15.39 56.28 9.88
N LEU A 221 14.40 56.04 10.74
CA LEU A 221 14.10 56.82 11.97
C LEU A 221 13.28 55.95 12.98
N PRO A 222 13.27 56.31 14.29
CA PRO A 222 13.38 55.38 15.42
C PRO A 222 12.05 54.92 16.05
N ASP A 223 12.21 53.97 16.98
CA ASP A 223 11.21 53.30 17.82
C ASP A 223 10.03 54.17 18.29
N ILE A 224 8.82 53.69 17.98
CA ILE A 224 7.59 53.98 18.71
C ILE A 224 7.04 52.62 19.16
N GLU A 225 7.05 52.39 20.47
CA GLU A 225 6.30 51.32 21.12
C GLU A 225 4.81 51.57 20.89
N ASP A 226 4.23 50.89 19.90
CA ASP A 226 2.79 50.85 19.68
C ASP A 226 2.25 49.49 20.15
N ASP A 227 1.50 49.56 21.26
CA ASP A 227 0.90 48.47 22.03
C ASP A 227 -0.39 47.98 21.35
N ASP A 228 -0.27 47.46 20.13
CA ASP A 228 -1.28 46.63 19.47
C ASP A 228 -0.59 45.65 18.51
N THR A 229 -0.07 44.54 19.06
CA THR A 229 0.64 43.50 18.28
C THR A 229 -0.33 42.61 17.51
N SER A 230 -1.07 43.20 16.56
CA SER A 230 -1.90 42.44 15.62
C SER A 230 -1.00 41.50 14.79
N GLY A 231 -1.16 40.19 15.00
CA GLY A 231 -0.49 39.14 14.23
C GLY A 231 0.52 38.26 14.98
N LYS A 232 0.80 38.49 16.28
CA LYS A 232 1.64 37.59 17.08
C LYS A 232 0.81 36.53 17.81
N VAL A 233 1.24 35.28 17.74
CA VAL A 233 0.63 34.13 18.40
C VAL A 233 1.30 33.91 19.76
N LYS A 234 0.49 33.87 20.81
CA LYS A 234 0.90 33.50 22.17
C LYS A 234 0.37 32.13 22.56
N ILE A 235 -0.84 31.79 22.10
CA ILE A 235 -1.48 30.49 22.32
C ILE A 235 -2.05 30.00 20.99
N LEU A 236 -1.66 28.81 20.59
CA LEU A 236 -2.24 28.05 19.48
C LEU A 236 -3.02 26.88 20.08
N HIS A 237 -4.27 26.72 19.66
CA HIS A 237 -5.13 25.64 20.14
C HIS A 237 -5.74 24.92 18.94
N LEU A 238 -5.54 23.60 18.88
CA LEU A 238 -6.05 22.72 17.84
C LEU A 238 -7.12 21.83 18.47
N GLU A 239 -8.31 21.83 17.88
CA GLU A 239 -9.42 20.96 18.27
C GLU A 239 -9.57 19.88 17.21
N LEU A 240 -9.38 18.61 17.61
CA LEU A 240 -9.39 17.46 16.70
C LEU A 240 -10.82 16.89 16.63
N CYS A 241 -11.51 17.17 15.53
CA CYS A 241 -12.94 16.89 15.40
C CYS A 241 -13.22 15.47 14.89
N GLU A 242 -12.41 14.97 13.95
CA GLU A 242 -12.65 13.68 13.31
C GLU A 242 -11.32 12.98 12.96
N ASN A 243 -11.36 11.64 12.91
CA ASN A 243 -10.31 10.82 12.31
C ASN A 243 -10.78 10.24 10.96
N TRP A 244 -9.95 9.44 10.32
CA TRP A 244 -10.24 8.84 9.01
C TRP A 244 -11.14 7.59 9.07
N GLY A 245 -11.54 7.13 10.26
CA GLY A 245 -12.47 6.02 10.45
C GLY A 245 -12.05 4.98 11.49
N ALA A 246 -10.91 5.14 12.16
CA ALA A 246 -10.51 4.17 13.19
C ALA A 246 -11.42 4.23 14.43
N PRO A 247 -11.85 3.09 14.98
CA PRO A 247 -12.66 3.09 16.18
C PRO A 247 -11.82 3.53 17.40
N GLY A 248 -12.33 4.51 18.14
CA GLY A 248 -11.87 4.83 19.49
C GLY A 248 -10.47 5.43 19.62
N SER A 249 -9.78 5.80 18.54
CA SER A 249 -8.43 6.36 18.61
C SER A 249 -8.20 7.51 17.63
N ILE A 250 -7.41 8.51 18.03
CA ILE A 250 -6.97 9.61 17.17
C ILE A 250 -5.52 9.98 17.46
N GLY A 251 -4.73 10.29 16.43
CA GLY A 251 -3.30 10.54 16.59
C GLY A 251 -2.66 11.32 15.47
N LEU A 252 -1.40 11.68 15.70
CA LEU A 252 -0.49 12.35 14.77
C LEU A 252 0.92 11.77 14.97
N CYS A 253 1.74 11.75 13.92
CA CYS A 253 3.17 11.48 14.06
C CYS A 253 3.89 12.69 14.69
N GLY A 254 3.61 13.89 14.18
CA GLY A 254 4.29 15.09 14.61
C GLY A 254 3.75 16.36 13.97
N LEU A 255 4.22 17.50 14.48
CA LEU A 255 3.89 18.83 13.98
C LEU A 255 5.09 19.75 14.03
N GLU A 256 5.21 20.62 13.04
CA GLU A 256 6.18 21.72 13.02
C GLU A 256 5.45 23.05 12.83
N LEU A 257 5.84 24.06 13.60
CA LEU A 257 5.28 25.39 13.49
C LEU A 257 6.17 26.26 12.61
N LEU A 258 5.57 26.93 11.63
CA LEU A 258 6.31 27.74 10.67
C LEU A 258 6.17 29.23 11.02
N GLY A 259 7.31 29.90 11.16
CA GLY A 259 7.41 31.33 11.45
C GLY A 259 7.65 32.18 10.21
N GLN A 260 8.09 33.43 10.42
CA GLN A 260 8.37 34.35 9.33
C GLN A 260 9.36 33.75 8.31
N LYS A 261 9.04 33.86 7.02
CA LYS A 261 9.79 33.26 5.91
C LYS A 261 9.82 31.71 5.88
N GLN A 262 8.83 31.04 6.49
CA GLN A 262 8.72 29.57 6.52
C GLN A 262 9.92 28.89 7.18
N ASN A 263 10.46 29.52 8.23
CA ASN A 263 11.45 28.91 9.10
C ASN A 263 10.75 28.13 10.22
N VAL A 264 11.24 26.93 10.52
CA VAL A 264 10.73 26.13 11.64
C VAL A 264 10.99 26.89 12.95
N ILE A 265 9.94 27.06 13.75
CA ILE A 265 10.01 27.67 15.07
C ILE A 265 10.62 26.64 16.02
N ASP A 266 11.64 27.07 16.77
CA ASP A 266 12.34 26.23 17.74
C ASP A 266 11.37 25.68 18.80
N SER A 267 11.26 24.35 18.86
CA SER A 267 10.36 23.64 19.76
C SER A 267 10.67 23.88 21.23
N THR A 268 11.92 24.22 21.59
CA THR A 268 12.31 24.55 22.97
C THR A 268 11.65 25.84 23.49
N THR A 269 11.15 26.68 22.58
CA THR A 269 10.43 27.92 22.91
C THR A 269 8.93 27.72 23.13
N LEU A 270 8.47 26.47 23.04
CA LEU A 270 7.06 26.09 23.07
C LEU A 270 6.76 25.21 24.28
N ILE A 271 5.54 25.31 24.80
CA ILE A 271 5.01 24.40 25.82
C ILE A 271 3.74 23.77 25.24
N ILE A 272 3.80 22.47 24.96
CA ILE A 272 2.69 21.70 24.40
C ILE A 272 1.96 20.90 25.49
N THR A 273 0.63 20.92 25.44
CA THR A 273 -0.25 20.19 26.35
C THR A 273 -1.44 19.62 25.59
N THR A 274 -1.90 18.42 25.97
CA THR A 274 -3.06 17.75 25.37
C THR A 274 -4.21 17.66 26.35
N SER A 275 -5.45 17.50 25.87
CA SER A 275 -6.63 17.33 26.72
C SER A 275 -6.60 16.06 27.58
N THR A 276 -5.88 15.02 27.14
CA THR A 276 -5.69 13.75 27.87
C THR A 276 -4.29 13.68 28.47
N GLN A 277 -4.13 12.88 29.55
CA GLN A 277 -2.82 12.57 30.11
C GLN A 277 -2.07 11.63 29.15
N SER A 278 -1.36 12.24 28.20
CA SER A 278 -0.56 11.55 27.17
C SER A 278 0.77 12.29 26.99
N ASP A 279 1.74 11.62 26.36
CA ASP A 279 3.05 12.22 26.11
C ASP A 279 3.01 13.16 24.90
N ALA A 280 2.56 14.40 25.15
CA ALA A 280 2.45 15.45 24.14
C ALA A 280 3.80 15.84 23.51
N GLN A 281 4.94 15.48 24.12
CA GLN A 281 6.27 15.80 23.59
C GLN A 281 6.58 15.04 22.30
N ARG A 282 5.93 13.89 22.07
CA ARG A 282 6.07 13.13 20.82
C ARG A 282 5.70 13.96 19.59
N LEU A 283 4.75 14.88 19.72
CA LEU A 283 4.34 15.77 18.64
C LEU A 283 5.45 16.74 18.19
N LEU A 284 6.46 17.00 19.03
CA LEU A 284 7.54 17.97 18.78
C LEU A 284 8.94 17.32 18.84
N ASN A 285 9.03 15.98 18.75
CA ASN A 285 10.28 15.24 18.90
C ASN A 285 11.20 15.30 17.65
N GLY A 286 10.71 15.83 16.53
CA GLY A 286 11.43 15.96 15.26
C GLY A 286 11.57 14.67 14.45
N LYS A 287 11.03 13.54 14.93
CA LYS A 287 11.02 12.24 14.24
C LYS A 287 9.69 12.02 13.52
N ASN A 288 9.35 12.93 12.60
CA ASN A 288 8.02 12.98 12.02
C ASN A 288 7.77 11.92 10.93
N LEU A 289 8.81 11.56 10.15
CA LEU A 289 8.77 10.51 9.14
C LEU A 289 9.07 9.16 9.80
N THR A 290 8.04 8.53 10.37
CA THR A 290 8.20 7.28 11.13
C THR A 290 6.98 6.37 11.01
N ARG A 291 7.16 5.11 11.39
CA ARG A 291 6.09 4.15 11.68
C ARG A 291 6.14 3.62 13.12
N SER A 292 7.16 4.01 13.89
CA SER A 292 7.37 3.53 15.25
C SER A 292 6.36 4.17 16.21
N PRO A 293 5.47 3.39 16.86
CA PRO A 293 4.50 3.92 17.82
C PRO A 293 5.14 4.70 18.97
N ASP A 294 6.40 4.43 19.28
CA ASP A 294 7.15 5.13 20.32
C ASP A 294 7.46 6.59 19.96
N ASP A 295 7.58 6.87 18.65
CA ASP A 295 7.85 8.21 18.14
C ASP A 295 6.56 8.96 17.76
N MET A 296 5.38 8.34 17.87
CA MET A 296 4.09 8.90 17.46
C MET A 296 3.15 9.17 18.65
N TRP A 297 2.23 10.11 18.48
CA TRP A 297 1.22 10.46 19.47
C TRP A 297 -0.15 9.87 19.11
N LEU A 298 -0.74 9.09 20.02
CA LEU A 298 -2.05 8.45 19.87
C LEU A 298 -2.81 8.52 21.20
N ILE A 299 -4.10 8.82 21.15
CA ILE A 299 -4.97 8.89 22.33
C ILE A 299 -6.35 8.27 22.04
N PRO A 300 -7.12 7.90 23.09
CA PRO A 300 -8.52 7.53 22.93
C PRO A 300 -9.35 8.66 22.33
N PHE A 301 -10.29 8.33 21.46
CA PHE A 301 -11.14 9.28 20.75
C PHE A 301 -12.63 8.99 20.97
N ASP A 302 -13.35 10.00 21.47
CA ASP A 302 -14.81 10.04 21.50
C ASP A 302 -15.29 11.19 20.60
N PRO A 303 -16.06 10.92 19.53
CA PRO A 303 -16.62 11.97 18.66
C PRO A 303 -17.48 13.02 19.39
N LYS A 304 -17.96 12.72 20.61
CA LYS A 304 -18.71 13.68 21.44
C LYS A 304 -17.82 14.62 22.24
N GLN A 305 -16.54 14.29 22.40
CA GLN A 305 -15.55 15.05 23.15
C GLN A 305 -14.28 15.20 22.32
N HIS A 306 -14.18 16.31 21.58
CA HIS A 306 -13.04 16.58 20.73
C HIS A 306 -11.75 16.75 21.56
N PRO A 307 -10.73 15.91 21.34
CA PRO A 307 -9.44 16.12 21.97
C PRO A 307 -8.78 17.40 21.48
N THR A 308 -7.96 18.01 22.32
CA THR A 308 -7.29 19.27 21.98
C THR A 308 -5.78 19.20 22.19
N ILE A 309 -5.06 19.90 21.32
CA ILE A 309 -3.62 20.15 21.44
C ILE A 309 -3.45 21.66 21.63
N THR A 310 -2.83 22.06 22.73
CA THR A 310 -2.56 23.48 23.05
C THR A 310 -1.06 23.71 23.09
N ILE A 311 -0.60 24.71 22.33
CA ILE A 311 0.80 25.12 22.27
C ILE A 311 0.91 26.56 22.75
N ASN A 312 1.64 26.76 23.84
CA ASN A 312 1.92 28.07 24.41
C ASN A 312 3.33 28.52 24.00
N PHE A 313 3.43 29.69 23.40
CA PHE A 313 4.70 30.28 23.01
C PHE A 313 5.28 31.03 24.20
N GLN A 314 6.55 30.81 24.55
CA GLN A 314 7.19 31.54 25.65
C GLN A 314 7.21 33.06 25.39
N LYS A 315 7.39 33.47 24.13
CA LYS A 315 7.26 34.85 23.66
C LYS A 315 6.22 34.92 22.53
N PRO A 316 5.47 36.01 22.37
CA PRO A 316 4.59 36.17 21.21
C PRO A 316 5.39 36.07 19.89
N THR A 317 5.03 35.12 19.03
CA THR A 317 5.79 34.75 17.82
C THR A 317 4.90 34.83 16.59
N THR A 318 5.45 35.19 15.44
CA THR A 318 4.73 35.18 14.16
C THR A 318 4.60 33.75 13.65
N LEU A 319 3.37 33.33 13.31
CA LEU A 319 3.05 32.00 12.79
C LEU A 319 2.45 32.15 11.38
N SER A 320 3.11 31.59 10.37
CA SER A 320 2.64 31.60 8.97
C SER A 320 1.91 30.31 8.58
N GLY A 321 2.25 29.19 9.23
CA GLY A 321 1.74 27.87 8.87
C GLY A 321 2.04 26.80 9.91
N ILE A 322 1.48 25.61 9.69
CA ILE A 322 1.71 24.41 10.48
C ILE A 322 1.92 23.25 9.51
N SER A 323 3.01 22.52 9.68
CA SER A 323 3.28 21.27 8.98
C SER A 323 2.79 20.11 9.82
N PHE A 324 1.98 19.22 9.24
CA PHE A 324 1.42 18.06 9.91
C PHE A 324 1.96 16.77 9.30
N TRP A 325 2.38 15.85 10.17
CA TRP A 325 2.57 14.44 9.82
C TRP A 325 1.50 13.64 10.53
N ASN A 326 0.58 13.07 9.75
CA ASN A 326 -0.55 12.33 10.29
C ASN A 326 -0.14 10.94 10.79
N TYR A 327 -0.92 10.31 11.66
CA TYR A 327 -0.55 9.02 12.27
C TYR A 327 -0.29 7.92 11.24
N ASN A 328 0.85 7.23 11.31
CA ASN A 328 1.38 6.43 10.19
C ASN A 328 1.89 5.02 10.58
N ALA A 329 1.45 4.44 11.70
CA ALA A 329 1.99 3.16 12.18
C ALA A 329 1.89 2.01 11.15
N SER A 330 0.77 1.92 10.45
CA SER A 330 0.52 0.99 9.36
C SER A 330 -0.57 1.55 8.44
N PRO A 331 -0.82 0.95 7.25
CA PRO A 331 -1.93 1.34 6.39
C PRO A 331 -3.29 1.29 7.11
N GLU A 332 -3.51 0.31 7.98
CA GLU A 332 -4.74 0.12 8.76
C GLU A 332 -4.82 1.14 9.89
N MET A 333 -3.72 1.34 10.61
CA MET A 333 -3.67 2.28 11.72
C MET A 333 -3.64 3.74 11.25
N SER A 334 -3.32 4.02 9.99
CA SER A 334 -3.40 5.37 9.41
C SER A 334 -4.81 5.98 9.48
N TYR A 335 -5.84 5.15 9.61
CA TYR A 335 -7.23 5.57 9.81
C TYR A 335 -7.46 6.25 11.18
N ALA A 336 -6.55 6.07 12.13
CA ALA A 336 -6.52 6.82 13.39
C ALA A 336 -5.95 8.23 13.24
N GLY A 337 -5.42 8.58 12.06
CA GLY A 337 -4.97 9.93 11.77
C GLY A 337 -6.10 10.97 11.86
N VAL A 338 -5.75 12.18 12.26
CA VAL A 338 -6.67 13.33 12.27
C VAL A 338 -7.16 13.60 10.84
N ARG A 339 -8.47 13.69 10.65
CA ARG A 339 -9.12 14.05 9.38
C ARG A 339 -9.55 15.50 9.39
N LEU A 340 -10.21 15.95 10.44
CA LEU A 340 -10.76 17.31 10.53
C LEU A 340 -10.34 17.98 11.83
N LEU A 341 -9.88 19.22 11.75
CA LEU A 341 -9.55 20.01 12.94
C LEU A 341 -9.95 21.49 12.80
N HIS A 342 -10.11 22.16 13.94
CA HIS A 342 -10.24 23.61 14.04
C HIS A 342 -8.98 24.21 14.66
N ILE A 343 -8.56 25.36 14.14
CA ILE A 343 -7.38 26.10 14.60
C ILE A 343 -7.84 27.38 15.26
N PHE A 344 -7.45 27.58 16.52
CA PHE A 344 -7.68 28.80 17.28
C PHE A 344 -6.36 29.46 17.62
N ILE A 345 -6.28 30.78 17.42
CA ILE A 345 -5.13 31.62 17.73
C ILE A 345 -5.55 32.64 18.76
N ASN A 346 -4.85 32.66 19.90
CA ASN A 346 -5.15 33.54 21.04
C ASN A 346 -6.64 33.50 21.44
N GLY A 347 -7.25 32.31 21.40
CA GLY A 347 -8.67 32.08 21.73
C GLY A 347 -9.67 32.46 20.63
N ARG A 348 -9.23 32.94 19.47
CA ARG A 348 -10.10 33.26 18.31
C ARG A 348 -9.97 32.17 17.24
N LEU A 349 -11.09 31.75 16.66
CA LEU A 349 -11.10 30.80 15.55
C LEU A 349 -10.38 31.40 14.34
N ALA A 350 -9.23 30.83 13.99
CA ALA A 350 -8.40 31.26 12.87
C ALA A 350 -8.72 30.48 11.59
N ALA A 351 -8.95 29.16 11.72
CA ALA A 351 -9.36 28.30 10.62
C ALA A 351 -10.34 27.23 11.11
N SER A 352 -11.45 27.06 10.40
CA SER A 352 -12.43 26.01 10.69
C SER A 352 -12.39 24.94 9.62
N ASN A 353 -12.70 23.69 10.00
CA ASN A 353 -12.80 22.54 9.11
C ASN A 353 -11.55 22.32 8.24
N VAL A 354 -10.37 22.43 8.86
CA VAL A 354 -9.10 22.12 8.21
C VAL A 354 -9.04 20.61 8.00
N LEU A 355 -9.02 20.19 6.73
CA LEU A 355 -8.94 18.78 6.35
C LEU A 355 -7.47 18.35 6.26
N LEU A 356 -7.10 17.38 7.07
CA LEU A 356 -5.79 16.75 7.01
C LEU A 356 -5.84 15.45 6.22
N ARG A 357 -4.87 15.25 5.33
CA ARG A 357 -4.66 14.07 4.51
C ARG A 357 -4.33 12.86 5.38
N LYS A 358 -4.89 11.70 5.05
CA LYS A 358 -4.51 10.44 5.72
C LYS A 358 -3.03 10.16 5.46
N ALA A 359 -2.32 9.62 6.46
CA ALA A 359 -0.98 9.11 6.22
C ALA A 359 -1.04 7.86 5.32
N PRO A 360 -0.01 7.59 4.52
CA PRO A 360 -0.01 6.44 3.59
C PRO A 360 0.17 5.07 4.28
N GLY A 361 0.58 5.02 5.55
CA GLY A 361 0.94 3.78 6.25
C GLY A 361 2.34 3.25 5.92
N PHE A 362 3.13 4.00 5.15
CA PHE A 362 4.51 3.70 4.78
C PHE A 362 5.37 4.97 4.78
N VAL A 363 6.68 4.85 4.57
CA VAL A 363 7.64 5.97 4.60
C VAL A 363 8.41 6.13 3.29
N PHE A 364 7.84 5.71 2.16
CA PHE A 364 8.46 5.81 0.83
C PHE A 364 8.68 7.25 0.35
N PHE A 365 7.95 8.21 0.92
CA PHE A 365 8.12 9.64 0.69
C PHE A 365 7.74 10.40 1.96
N ASP A 366 8.18 11.65 2.05
CA ASP A 366 7.74 12.55 3.13
C ASP A 366 6.27 12.96 2.91
N PHE A 367 5.40 12.44 3.78
CA PHE A 367 3.95 12.66 3.74
C PHE A 367 3.49 13.91 4.51
N VAL A 368 4.41 14.83 4.83
CA VAL A 368 4.11 16.16 5.38
C VAL A 368 2.99 16.87 4.62
N GLN A 369 2.07 17.51 5.35
CA GLN A 369 1.07 18.40 4.80
C GLN A 369 1.19 19.79 5.42
N ASP A 370 1.43 20.80 4.58
CA ASP A 370 1.57 22.18 5.01
C ASP A 370 0.22 22.92 4.98
N ILE A 371 -0.18 23.47 6.13
CA ILE A 371 -1.39 24.29 6.26
C ILE A 371 -1.00 25.74 6.52
N SER A 372 -1.35 26.64 5.60
CA SER A 372 -1.17 28.09 5.79
C SER A 372 -2.23 28.66 6.71
N ILE A 373 -1.80 29.45 7.71
CA ILE A 373 -2.69 30.19 8.60
C ILE A 373 -3.21 31.48 7.94
N GLU A 374 -2.41 32.09 7.07
CA GLU A 374 -2.77 33.34 6.38
C GLU A 374 -3.84 33.12 5.30
N ARG A 375 -3.85 31.92 4.70
CA ARG A 375 -4.82 31.50 3.68
C ARG A 375 -5.29 30.07 4.00
N PRO A 376 -6.13 29.91 5.04
CA PRO A 376 -6.62 28.58 5.38
C PRO A 376 -7.42 28.05 4.18
N PRO A 377 -7.21 26.78 3.78
CA PRO A 377 -7.92 26.20 2.66
C PRO A 377 -9.42 26.23 2.96
N ASN A 378 -10.16 27.05 2.21
CA ASN A 378 -11.62 27.06 2.26
C ASN A 378 -12.14 25.81 1.58
N ILE A 379 -12.17 24.70 2.31
CA ILE A 379 -12.80 23.47 1.84
C ILE A 379 -14.29 23.68 2.00
N ARG A 380 -14.93 24.20 0.95
CA ARG A 380 -16.37 23.97 0.80
C ARG A 380 -16.53 22.45 0.75
N PRO A 381 -17.42 21.84 1.53
CA PRO A 381 -17.74 20.43 1.34
C PRO A 381 -18.08 20.30 -0.13
N LEU A 382 -17.22 19.60 -0.87
CA LEU A 382 -17.34 19.45 -2.30
C LEU A 382 -18.66 18.70 -2.50
N MET A 383 -19.71 19.45 -2.85
CA MET A 383 -20.89 18.87 -3.45
C MET A 383 -20.37 17.99 -4.56
N ARG A 384 -20.69 16.68 -4.55
CA ARG A 384 -20.35 15.75 -5.62
C ARG A 384 -20.56 16.50 -6.93
N PRO A 385 -19.50 16.88 -7.63
CA PRO A 385 -19.69 17.56 -8.89
C PRO A 385 -20.46 16.60 -9.78
N ASN A 386 -21.39 17.12 -10.56
CA ASN A 386 -21.92 16.38 -11.72
C ASN A 386 -20.82 16.10 -12.78
N THR A 387 -19.56 16.47 -12.50
CA THR A 387 -18.40 16.17 -13.32
C THR A 387 -17.80 14.85 -12.87
N ARG A 388 -17.84 13.84 -13.74
CA ARG A 388 -17.17 12.56 -13.61
C ARG A 388 -15.65 12.78 -13.48
N SER A 389 -15.16 12.99 -12.27
CA SER A 389 -13.76 13.30 -11.97
C SER A 389 -13.40 12.70 -10.62
N ILE A 390 -12.16 12.27 -10.47
CA ILE A 390 -11.67 11.67 -9.23
C ILE A 390 -11.11 12.78 -8.34
N TYR A 391 -11.53 12.80 -7.09
CA TYR A 391 -11.04 13.72 -6.08
C TYR A 391 -10.15 12.96 -5.12
N GLY A 392 -8.94 13.45 -4.91
CA GLY A 392 -8.03 12.87 -3.95
C GLY A 392 -6.88 13.79 -3.58
N PHE A 393 -6.17 13.43 -2.52
CA PHE A 393 -4.92 14.07 -2.14
C PHE A 393 -3.70 13.38 -2.75
N ILE A 394 -3.74 12.06 -2.89
CA ILE A 394 -2.65 11.22 -3.39
C ILE A 394 -3.15 10.48 -4.61
N PHE A 395 -2.48 10.69 -5.75
CA PHE A 395 -2.63 9.84 -6.92
C PHE A 395 -1.39 8.97 -7.05
N GLN A 396 -1.55 7.66 -6.94
CA GLN A 396 -0.46 6.69 -7.00
C GLN A 396 -0.52 5.94 -8.32
N LEU A 397 0.61 5.83 -9.00
CA LEU A 397 0.83 4.93 -10.13
C LEU A 397 1.71 3.78 -9.62
N GLN A 398 1.18 2.56 -9.63
CA GLN A 398 1.92 1.35 -9.31
C GLN A 398 2.29 0.63 -10.61
N LEU A 399 3.58 0.53 -10.89
CA LEU A 399 4.12 -0.05 -12.11
C LEU A 399 4.38 -1.54 -11.86
N LEU A 400 3.47 -2.39 -12.34
CA LEU A 400 3.40 -3.79 -11.97
C LEU A 400 4.41 -4.65 -12.74
N SER A 401 4.68 -4.30 -14.01
CA SER A 401 5.62 -5.04 -14.87
C SER A 401 6.12 -4.19 -16.03
N SER A 402 7.19 -4.65 -16.66
CA SER A 402 7.73 -4.08 -17.89
C SER A 402 7.35 -4.91 -19.13
N TRP A 403 7.66 -4.40 -20.32
CA TRP A 403 7.49 -5.14 -21.57
C TRP A 403 8.52 -6.26 -21.79
N GLY A 404 9.59 -6.35 -20.98
CA GLY A 404 10.57 -7.42 -21.10
C GLY A 404 11.92 -7.22 -20.37
N ASP A 405 12.07 -6.23 -19.49
CA ASP A 405 13.26 -6.04 -18.64
C ASP A 405 12.91 -6.34 -17.18
N GLU A 406 13.57 -7.34 -16.60
CA GLU A 406 13.30 -7.82 -15.22
C GLU A 406 13.93 -6.92 -14.15
N PHE A 407 14.86 -6.04 -14.52
CA PHE A 407 15.66 -5.27 -13.57
C PHE A 407 15.33 -3.79 -13.55
N TYR A 408 14.81 -3.24 -14.65
CA TYR A 408 14.58 -1.81 -14.79
C TYR A 408 13.22 -1.49 -15.40
N ILE A 409 12.59 -0.47 -14.87
CA ILE A 409 11.33 0.06 -15.36
C ILE A 409 11.39 1.58 -15.43
N GLY A 410 10.75 2.15 -16.45
CA GLY A 410 10.82 3.59 -16.70
C GLY A 410 9.60 4.15 -17.39
N LEU A 411 9.54 5.48 -17.40
CA LEU A 411 8.54 6.28 -18.11
C LEU A 411 9.22 7.52 -18.68
N ASN A 412 8.64 8.06 -19.74
CA ASN A 412 9.05 9.34 -20.31
C ASN A 412 8.43 10.53 -19.56
N GLY A 413 7.19 10.40 -19.08
CA GLY A 413 6.46 11.53 -18.48
C GLY A 413 5.08 11.13 -18.01
N VAL A 414 4.50 11.94 -17.13
CA VAL A 414 3.13 11.81 -16.64
C VAL A 414 2.50 13.20 -16.52
N GLU A 415 1.23 13.30 -16.91
CA GLU A 415 0.46 14.54 -16.84
C GLU A 415 -0.89 14.30 -16.17
N LEU A 416 -1.30 15.26 -15.33
CA LEU A 416 -2.60 15.29 -14.65
C LEU A 416 -3.40 16.46 -15.21
N TYR A 417 -4.70 16.27 -15.46
CA TYR A 417 -5.60 17.29 -16.00
C TYR A 417 -6.75 17.59 -15.04
N ASP A 418 -7.11 18.87 -14.92
CA ASP A 418 -8.20 19.36 -14.07
C ASP A 418 -9.58 19.17 -14.71
N THR A 419 -10.65 19.51 -13.98
CA THR A 419 -12.04 19.38 -14.48
C THR A 419 -12.37 20.18 -15.74
N ARG A 420 -11.53 21.13 -16.14
CA ARG A 420 -11.67 21.92 -17.38
C ARG A 420 -10.83 21.35 -18.52
N GLY A 421 -10.07 20.28 -18.28
CA GLY A 421 -9.11 19.73 -19.24
C GLY A 421 -7.80 20.52 -19.31
N GLU A 422 -7.52 21.37 -18.33
CA GLU A 422 -6.26 22.10 -18.25
C GLU A 422 -5.22 21.30 -17.46
N LYS A 423 -3.97 21.32 -17.92
CA LYS A 423 -2.88 20.61 -17.24
C LYS A 423 -2.67 21.17 -15.83
N ILE A 424 -2.72 20.30 -14.83
CA ILE A 424 -2.40 20.63 -13.44
C ILE A 424 -0.90 20.90 -13.33
N ASN A 425 -0.55 22.03 -12.72
CA ASN A 425 0.83 22.39 -12.47
C ASN A 425 1.39 21.55 -11.30
N VAL A 426 2.05 20.44 -11.64
CA VAL A 426 2.74 19.57 -10.66
C VAL A 426 4.16 20.08 -10.49
N GLY A 427 4.50 20.52 -9.27
CA GLY A 427 5.87 20.92 -8.93
C GLY A 427 6.71 19.75 -8.39
N PRO A 428 8.03 19.95 -8.21
CA PRO A 428 8.91 18.99 -7.52
C PRO A 428 8.38 18.60 -6.14
N GLN A 429 7.78 19.56 -5.43
CA GLN A 429 7.14 19.37 -4.15
C GLN A 429 5.86 18.55 -4.24
N ASN A 430 5.36 18.12 -5.40
CA ASN A 430 4.15 17.29 -5.50
C ASN A 430 4.47 15.87 -5.95
N LEU A 431 5.72 15.59 -6.28
CA LEU A 431 6.13 14.34 -6.89
C LEU A 431 7.01 13.55 -5.92
N ALA A 432 6.76 12.26 -5.81
CA ALA A 432 7.70 11.31 -5.25
C ALA A 432 7.72 10.02 -6.07
N ALA A 433 8.83 9.30 -6.04
CA ALA A 433 8.91 7.97 -6.64
C ALA A 433 9.69 7.03 -5.72
N PHE A 434 9.31 5.77 -5.72
CA PHE A 434 9.98 4.73 -4.97
C PHE A 434 10.11 3.44 -5.80
N PRO A 435 11.34 2.96 -6.08
CA PRO A 435 12.59 3.65 -5.83
C PRO A 435 12.68 4.96 -6.63
N GLU A 436 13.41 5.96 -6.12
CA GLU A 436 13.45 7.29 -6.74
C GLU A 436 14.02 7.24 -8.15
N SER A 437 15.14 6.56 -8.33
CA SER A 437 15.80 6.31 -9.61
C SER A 437 16.85 5.22 -9.46
N VAL A 438 17.55 4.92 -10.56
CA VAL A 438 18.74 4.05 -10.55
C VAL A 438 19.88 4.52 -9.64
N ASN A 439 19.87 5.78 -9.17
CA ASN A 439 20.84 6.29 -8.20
C ASN A 439 20.73 5.64 -6.81
N ILE A 440 19.69 4.86 -6.57
CA ILE A 440 19.58 4.03 -5.35
C ILE A 440 20.59 2.87 -5.35
N LEU A 441 21.14 2.50 -6.51
CA LEU A 441 22.08 1.39 -6.64
C LEU A 441 23.49 1.84 -6.23
N PRO A 442 24.23 1.06 -5.41
CA PRO A 442 25.55 1.46 -4.88
C PRO A 442 26.62 1.76 -5.95
N SER A 443 26.44 1.28 -7.17
CA SER A 443 27.38 1.41 -8.28
C SER A 443 27.02 2.53 -9.26
N VAL A 444 25.95 3.30 -8.99
CA VAL A 444 25.43 4.34 -9.87
C VAL A 444 25.49 5.69 -9.15
N GLU A 445 26.17 6.66 -9.75
CA GLU A 445 26.28 8.01 -9.22
C GLU A 445 25.84 9.04 -10.25
N ASN A 446 25.01 10.00 -9.82
CA ASN A 446 24.58 11.16 -10.60
C ASN A 446 23.98 10.81 -11.98
N ASP A 447 23.27 9.69 -12.07
CA ASP A 447 22.54 9.33 -13.27
C ASP A 447 21.40 10.34 -13.49
N PRO A 448 21.25 10.92 -14.70
CA PRO A 448 20.29 11.98 -14.96
C PRO A 448 18.84 11.50 -15.03
N ARG A 449 18.57 10.18 -14.97
CA ARG A 449 17.22 9.59 -15.09
C ARG A 449 16.41 9.64 -13.79
N THR A 450 16.30 10.84 -13.21
CA THR A 450 15.64 11.06 -11.92
C THR A 450 14.12 11.19 -12.08
N SER A 451 13.40 11.05 -10.97
CA SER A 451 11.93 11.16 -10.92
C SER A 451 11.42 12.49 -11.47
N MET A 452 12.21 13.57 -11.36
CA MET A 452 11.89 14.89 -11.91
C MET A 452 11.62 14.88 -13.42
N ASN A 453 12.18 13.92 -14.16
CA ASN A 453 11.91 13.78 -15.57
C ASN A 453 10.46 13.39 -15.89
N LEU A 454 9.73 12.84 -14.92
CA LEU A 454 8.30 12.55 -15.08
C LEU A 454 7.45 13.80 -15.32
N ILE A 455 7.90 14.98 -14.87
CA ILE A 455 7.15 16.24 -14.92
C ILE A 455 7.87 17.35 -15.68
N ASN A 456 8.94 17.03 -16.43
CA ASN A 456 9.75 18.02 -17.15
C ASN A 456 9.09 18.53 -18.45
N GLY A 457 7.97 17.94 -18.88
CA GLY A 457 7.23 18.29 -20.10
C GLY A 457 7.86 17.80 -21.42
N CYS A 458 8.96 17.07 -21.36
CA CYS A 458 9.66 16.50 -22.52
C CYS A 458 9.22 15.04 -22.77
N ASN A 459 7.94 14.83 -23.04
CA ASN A 459 7.33 13.49 -22.99
C ASN A 459 7.61 12.59 -24.23
N ASP A 460 7.87 13.16 -25.40
CA ASP A 460 8.23 12.41 -26.63
C ASP A 460 9.73 12.59 -26.94
N THR A 461 10.55 11.72 -26.35
CA THR A 461 12.02 11.81 -26.42
C THR A 461 12.67 10.43 -26.25
N GLU A 462 13.82 10.21 -26.89
CA GLU A 462 14.72 9.06 -26.64
C GLU A 462 15.95 9.43 -25.81
N LYS A 463 16.11 10.71 -25.47
CA LYS A 463 17.26 11.19 -24.70
C LYS A 463 17.14 10.67 -23.27
N ALA A 464 18.11 9.86 -22.86
CA ALA A 464 18.10 9.23 -21.53
C ALA A 464 17.98 10.26 -20.42
N GLU A 465 18.71 11.35 -20.52
CA GLU A 465 18.75 12.43 -19.54
C GLU A 465 17.42 13.17 -19.33
N LEU A 466 16.42 12.95 -20.19
CA LEU A 466 15.09 13.54 -20.10
C LEU A 466 13.99 12.54 -19.71
N MET A 467 14.33 11.28 -19.43
CA MET A 467 13.36 10.23 -19.04
C MET A 467 13.65 9.73 -17.63
N TRP A 468 12.67 9.07 -17.03
CA TRP A 468 12.83 8.45 -15.71
C TRP A 468 13.11 6.96 -15.84
N LEU A 469 14.04 6.44 -15.03
CA LEU A 469 14.33 5.02 -14.91
C LEU A 469 14.66 4.66 -13.47
N THR A 470 14.10 3.56 -13.00
CA THR A 470 14.28 3.07 -11.63
C THR A 470 14.44 1.54 -11.65
N PRO A 471 15.17 0.93 -10.69
CA PRO A 471 15.25 -0.51 -10.61
C PRO A 471 13.93 -1.12 -10.15
N MET A 472 13.63 -2.32 -10.64
CA MET A 472 12.62 -3.19 -10.07
C MET A 472 13.28 -3.93 -8.89
N LEU A 473 12.85 -3.60 -7.66
CA LEU A 473 13.37 -4.27 -6.47
C LEU A 473 12.62 -5.60 -6.26
N PRO A 474 13.29 -6.65 -5.73
CA PRO A 474 12.62 -7.90 -5.40
C PRO A 474 11.38 -7.66 -4.53
N ASN A 475 10.26 -8.29 -4.92
CA ASN A 475 8.97 -8.24 -4.22
C ASN A 475 8.38 -6.83 -4.07
N ARG A 476 8.81 -5.88 -4.91
CA ARG A 476 8.27 -4.50 -4.91
C ARG A 476 8.06 -3.98 -6.32
N CYS A 477 6.87 -3.44 -6.54
CA CYS A 477 6.58 -2.63 -7.72
C CYS A 477 7.15 -1.22 -7.53
N ALA A 478 7.67 -0.62 -8.61
CA ALA A 478 7.98 0.79 -8.62
C ALA A 478 6.69 1.61 -8.47
N ARG A 479 6.75 2.71 -7.72
CA ARG A 479 5.60 3.57 -7.44
C ARG A 479 5.94 5.02 -7.73
N VAL A 480 4.99 5.74 -8.31
CA VAL A 480 5.04 7.20 -8.47
C VAL A 480 3.85 7.77 -7.72
N PHE A 481 4.08 8.83 -6.95
CA PHE A 481 3.09 9.49 -6.13
C PHE A 481 2.99 10.96 -6.54
N PHE A 482 1.76 11.40 -6.81
CA PHE A 482 1.40 12.81 -6.91
C PHE A 482 0.63 13.20 -5.66
N VAL A 483 1.25 14.02 -4.81
CA VAL A 483 0.77 14.33 -3.47
C VAL A 483 0.47 15.82 -3.34
N PHE A 484 -0.75 16.14 -2.94
CA PHE A 484 -1.25 17.51 -2.82
C PHE A 484 -1.64 17.83 -1.38
N ASP A 485 -1.47 19.09 -0.96
CA ASP A 485 -1.84 19.55 0.39
C ASP A 485 -3.33 19.89 0.53
N VAL A 486 -4.03 19.96 -0.61
CA VAL A 486 -5.49 20.06 -0.70
C VAL A 486 -6.01 19.00 -1.69
N PRO A 487 -7.24 18.50 -1.54
CA PRO A 487 -7.81 17.59 -2.51
C PRO A 487 -7.88 18.24 -3.89
N ILE A 488 -7.37 17.55 -4.91
CA ILE A 488 -7.40 18.00 -6.30
C ILE A 488 -8.37 17.13 -7.08
N ALA A 489 -9.14 17.78 -7.96
CA ALA A 489 -10.00 17.11 -8.93
C ALA A 489 -9.18 16.77 -10.18
N VAL A 490 -9.03 15.49 -10.48
CA VAL A 490 -8.36 15.00 -11.69
C VAL A 490 -9.41 14.42 -12.63
N SER A 491 -9.47 14.93 -13.85
CA SER A 491 -10.34 14.40 -14.89
C SER A 491 -9.62 13.39 -15.79
N ALA A 492 -8.31 13.53 -15.97
CA ALA A 492 -7.54 12.61 -16.78
C ALA A 492 -6.08 12.47 -16.31
N VAL A 493 -5.49 11.31 -16.56
CA VAL A 493 -4.06 11.02 -16.39
C VAL A 493 -3.50 10.57 -17.73
N VAL A 494 -2.42 11.20 -18.18
CA VAL A 494 -1.71 10.81 -19.41
C VAL A 494 -0.33 10.30 -19.05
N ILE A 495 -0.01 9.08 -19.48
CA ILE A 495 1.21 8.36 -19.15
C ILE A 495 1.98 8.12 -20.44
N TYR A 496 3.23 8.57 -20.48
CA TYR A 496 4.13 8.46 -21.62
C TYR A 496 5.19 7.40 -21.30
N ASN A 497 5.19 6.32 -22.07
CA ASN A 497 5.99 5.12 -21.79
C ASN A 497 7.47 5.29 -22.20
N TYR A 498 8.37 4.48 -21.64
CA TYR A 498 9.81 4.59 -21.85
C TYR A 498 10.22 4.30 -23.30
N ARG A 499 10.79 5.30 -24.01
CA ARG A 499 11.07 5.19 -25.46
C ARG A 499 12.43 4.57 -25.79
N LYS A 500 13.51 4.93 -25.08
CA LYS A 500 14.89 4.55 -25.46
C LYS A 500 15.11 3.03 -25.54
N THR A 501 14.45 2.27 -24.69
CA THR A 501 14.52 0.81 -24.67
C THR A 501 13.12 0.29 -24.34
N PRO A 502 12.25 0.04 -25.34
CA PRO A 502 10.84 -0.27 -25.09
C PRO A 502 10.59 -1.44 -24.13
N ALA A 503 11.51 -2.42 -24.05
CA ALA A 503 11.44 -3.51 -23.07
C ALA A 503 11.44 -3.03 -21.61
N ARG A 504 12.04 -1.87 -21.30
CA ARG A 504 12.03 -1.23 -19.98
C ARG A 504 10.78 -0.37 -19.73
N GLY A 505 9.95 -0.19 -20.74
CA GLY A 505 8.67 0.51 -20.59
C GLY A 505 7.71 -0.30 -19.74
N VAL A 506 6.82 0.40 -19.04
CA VAL A 506 5.74 -0.20 -18.25
C VAL A 506 4.81 -0.96 -19.18
N ARG A 507 4.39 -2.16 -18.78
CA ARG A 507 3.33 -2.94 -19.42
C ARG A 507 2.05 -2.83 -18.61
N HIS A 508 1.98 -3.46 -17.44
CA HIS A 508 0.79 -3.39 -16.58
C HIS A 508 0.94 -2.29 -15.53
N ILE A 509 -0.10 -1.49 -15.33
CA ILE A 509 -0.14 -0.37 -14.37
C ILE A 509 -1.46 -0.35 -13.60
N SER A 510 -1.39 0.00 -12.31
CA SER A 510 -2.56 0.33 -11.49
C SER A 510 -2.46 1.79 -11.05
N VAL A 511 -3.57 2.52 -11.13
CA VAL A 511 -3.69 3.91 -10.68
C VAL A 511 -4.73 3.97 -9.57
N SER A 512 -4.34 4.53 -8.43
CA SER A 512 -5.23 4.76 -7.28
C SER A 512 -5.28 6.22 -6.87
N ALA A 513 -6.40 6.62 -6.27
CA ALA A 513 -6.59 7.91 -5.63
C ALA A 513 -7.01 7.68 -4.18
N ASP A 514 -6.24 8.22 -3.22
CA ASP A 514 -6.42 8.02 -1.77
C ASP A 514 -6.72 6.54 -1.41
N ASP A 515 -5.84 5.65 -1.84
CA ASP A 515 -5.89 4.17 -1.65
C ASP A 515 -6.94 3.41 -2.49
N LEU A 516 -7.87 4.10 -3.16
CA LEU A 516 -8.86 3.45 -4.02
C LEU A 516 -8.34 3.31 -5.45
N ILE A 517 -8.26 2.08 -5.96
CA ILE A 517 -7.92 1.82 -7.36
C ILE A 517 -9.01 2.41 -8.25
N VAL A 518 -8.62 3.30 -9.15
CA VAL A 518 -9.50 3.96 -10.12
C VAL A 518 -9.25 3.49 -11.55
N TYR A 519 -8.12 2.83 -11.81
CA TYR A 519 -7.80 2.23 -13.10
C TYR A 519 -6.79 1.10 -12.92
N SER A 520 -6.94 0.02 -13.69
CA SER A 520 -5.91 -1.01 -13.89
C SER A 520 -5.92 -1.44 -15.36
N GLY A 521 -4.74 -1.58 -15.97
CA GLY A 521 -4.64 -1.97 -17.37
C GLY A 521 -3.24 -1.89 -17.97
N ASP A 522 -3.18 -1.95 -19.30
CA ASP A 522 -1.95 -1.97 -20.08
C ASP A 522 -1.54 -0.58 -20.58
N VAL A 523 -0.24 -0.28 -20.50
CA VAL A 523 0.41 0.87 -21.14
C VAL A 523 1.01 0.41 -22.47
N PRO A 524 0.62 1.00 -23.61
CA PRO A 524 1.18 0.65 -24.91
C PRO A 524 2.71 0.77 -24.93
N ALA A 525 3.39 -0.21 -25.54
CA ALA A 525 4.84 -0.15 -25.74
C ALA A 525 5.22 1.04 -26.63
N SER A 526 6.34 1.69 -26.30
CA SER A 526 6.96 2.66 -27.21
C SER A 526 7.56 1.98 -28.43
N SER A 527 7.64 2.72 -29.53
CA SER A 527 8.33 2.30 -30.76
C SER A 527 9.61 3.12 -30.98
N ALA A 528 10.39 2.77 -32.01
CA ALA A 528 11.55 3.56 -32.40
C ALA A 528 11.19 4.99 -32.84
N GLU A 529 9.95 5.21 -33.29
CA GLU A 529 9.51 6.48 -33.86
C GLU A 529 8.64 7.31 -32.90
N LYS A 530 7.89 6.66 -32.01
CA LYS A 530 6.90 7.33 -31.15
C LYS A 530 6.84 6.72 -29.75
N THR A 531 6.73 7.58 -28.74
CA THR A 531 6.40 7.18 -27.36
C THR A 531 5.01 6.54 -27.30
N GLY A 532 4.88 5.41 -26.60
CA GLY A 532 3.60 4.79 -26.25
C GLY A 532 2.87 5.66 -25.24
N ILE A 533 1.56 5.88 -25.44
CA ILE A 533 0.76 6.80 -24.61
C ILE A 533 -0.46 6.04 -24.11
N LEU A 534 -0.67 6.06 -22.81
CA LEU A 534 -1.92 5.68 -22.18
C LEU A 534 -2.61 6.95 -21.68
N GLU A 535 -3.84 7.18 -22.14
CA GLU A 535 -4.71 8.25 -21.65
C GLU A 535 -5.87 7.63 -20.87
N ILE A 536 -5.97 8.00 -19.60
CA ILE A 536 -7.01 7.54 -18.68
C ILE A 536 -7.96 8.72 -18.47
N ASP A 537 -9.13 8.70 -19.12
CA ASP A 537 -10.16 9.72 -18.92
C ASP A 537 -11.20 9.25 -17.90
N PHE A 538 -11.20 9.84 -16.72
CA PHE A 538 -12.17 9.53 -15.65
C PHE A 538 -13.58 10.05 -15.96
N ARG A 539 -13.76 10.84 -17.03
CA ARG A 539 -15.07 11.31 -17.48
C ARG A 539 -15.83 10.27 -18.29
N GLU A 540 -15.15 9.27 -18.82
CA GLU A 540 -15.74 8.27 -19.70
C GLU A 540 -16.01 6.92 -19.02
N MET A 541 -15.53 6.74 -17.78
CA MET A 541 -15.73 5.54 -16.96
C MET A 541 -17.10 5.45 -16.28
#